data_AF-A0A5Q0GW89-F1
#
_entry.id   AF-A0A5Q0GW89-F1
#
_cell.length_a   1.000
_cell.length_b   1.000
_cell.length_c   1.000
_cell.angle_alpha   90.00
_cell.angle_beta   90.00
_cell.angle_gamma   90.00
#
_symmetry.space_group_name_H-M   'P 1'
#
loop_
_entity.id
_entity.type
_entity.pdbx_description
1 polymer ?
#
loop_
_entity_poly.entity_id
_entity_poly.type
_entity_poly.pdbx_seq_one_letter_code
_entity_poly.pdbx_strand_id
1 'polypeptide(L)' 'MSRVHLFYKEPPSIAHPNGWRSSPHCLEDRTTAERLRDATNLLSGRSATARRTWHIVDCPGDDCGVQR' A
#
# COMPACT_ATOMS: atom_id res chain seq x y z
N MET A 1 15.47 7.32 -11.16
CA MET A 1 14.11 6.88 -10.79
C MET A 1 13.94 7.10 -9.30
N SER A 2 12.81 7.67 -8.87
CA SER A 2 12.56 7.95 -7.45
C SER A 2 11.77 6.79 -6.84
N ARG A 3 12.30 6.19 -5.77
CA ARG A 3 11.61 5.14 -5.01
C ARG A 3 10.34 5.69 -4.37
N VAL A 4 9.35 4.83 -4.18
CA VAL A 4 8.07 5.19 -3.53
C VAL A 4 7.68 4.18 -2.47
N HIS A 5 6.86 4.62 -1.52
CA HIS A 5 6.17 3.75 -0.58
C HIS A 5 4.72 3.54 -1.00
N LEU A 6 4.34 2.27 -1.17
CA LEU A 6 2.96 1.84 -1.35
C LEU A 6 2.39 1.32 -0.02
N PHE A 7 1.27 1.87 0.42
CA PHE A 7 0.47 1.29 1.51
C PHE A 7 -1.01 1.58 1.30
N TYR A 8 -1.87 0.89 2.04
CA TYR A 8 -3.29 1.21 2.07
C TYR A 8 -3.82 1.35 3.49
N LYS A 9 -4.95 2.06 3.60
CA LYS A 9 -5.75 2.15 4.81
C LYS A 9 -7.11 1.54 4.57
N GLU A 10 -7.70 0.99 5.61
CA GLU A 10 -9.07 0.52 5.64
C GLU A 10 -9.83 1.24 6.77
N PRO A 11 -11.11 1.56 6.57
CA PRO A 11 -11.93 2.19 7.60
C PRO A 11 -12.14 1.24 8.80
N PRO A 12 -12.57 1.80 9.94
CA PRO A 12 -13.07 1.02 11.06
C PRO A 12 -14.00 -0.12 10.65
N SER A 13 -13.78 -1.29 11.25
CA SER A 13 -14.59 -2.49 11.04
C SER A 13 -14.68 -3.29 12.35
N ILE A 14 -15.51 -4.34 12.36
CA ILE A 14 -15.64 -5.24 13.53
C ILE A 14 -14.29 -5.85 13.91
N ALA A 15 -13.48 -6.24 12.93
CA ALA A 15 -12.15 -6.80 13.16
C ALA A 15 -11.10 -5.75 13.55
N HIS A 16 -11.27 -4.50 13.08
CA HIS A 16 -10.35 -3.40 13.32
C HIS A 16 -11.12 -2.12 13.71
N PRO A 17 -11.49 -1.94 14.98
CA PRO A 17 -12.37 -0.85 15.42
C PRO A 17 -11.82 0.56 15.17
N ASN A 18 -10.49 0.70 15.05
CA ASN A 18 -9.83 1.98 14.76
C ASN A 18 -9.42 2.12 13.28
N GLY A 19 -9.89 1.21 12.43
CA GLY A 19 -9.39 1.03 11.08
C GLY A 19 -8.05 0.28 11.06
N TRP A 20 -7.53 0.07 9.86
CA TRP A 20 -6.29 -0.66 9.66
C TRP A 20 -5.41 0.05 8.65
N ARG A 21 -4.09 -0.10 8.81
CA ARG A 21 -3.09 0.43 7.88
C ARG A 21 -2.08 -0.67 7.57
N SER A 22 -1.79 -0.88 6.28
CA SER A 22 -0.74 -1.81 5.88
C SER A 22 0.63 -1.27 6.21
N SER A 23 1.58 -2.18 6.41
CA SER A 23 2.99 -1.84 6.35
C SER A 23 3.30 -1.19 4.98
N PRO A 24 4.16 -0.16 4.93
CA PRO A 24 4.62 0.42 3.68
C PRO A 24 5.56 -0.55 2.94
N HIS A 25 5.32 -0.70 1.64
CA HIS A 25 6.21 -1.42 0.72
C HIS A 25 7.06 -0.41 -0.05
N CYS A 26 8.38 -0.51 0.09
CA CYS A 26 9.34 0.26 -0.70
C CYS A 26 9.46 -0.35 -2.09
N LEU A 27 9.21 0.45 -3.12
CA LEU A 27 9.21 0.04 -4.52
C LEU A 27 10.09 0.96 -5.33
N GLU A 28 10.67 0.40 -6.40
CA GLU A 28 11.67 1.06 -7.25
C GLU A 28 11.15 2.35 -7.90
N ASP A 29 9.86 2.37 -8.27
CA ASP A 29 9.20 3.51 -8.87
C ASP A 29 7.67 3.45 -8.69
N ARG A 30 7.01 4.53 -9.13
CA ARG A 30 5.56 4.66 -9.10
C ARG A 30 4.83 3.64 -9.98
N THR A 31 5.38 3.27 -11.12
CA THR A 31 4.76 2.31 -12.04
C THR A 31 4.66 0.94 -11.39
N THR A 32 5.72 0.49 -10.71
CA THR A 32 5.74 -0.77 -9.97
C THR A 32 4.77 -0.73 -8.78
N ALA A 33 4.62 0.43 -8.11
CA ALA A 33 3.60 0.62 -7.07
C ALA A 33 2.17 0.52 -7.59
N GLU A 34 1.86 1.12 -8.74
CA GLU A 34 0.54 1.06 -9.36
C GLU A 34 0.21 -0.37 -9.82
N ARG A 35 1.17 -1.09 -10.41
CA ARG A 35 1.01 -2.51 -10.77
C ARG A 35 0.74 -3.38 -9.56
N LEU A 36 1.48 -3.20 -8.46
CA LEU A 36 1.27 -3.98 -7.24
C LEU A 36 -0.10 -3.69 -6.59
N ARG A 37 -0.53 -2.42 -6.58
CA ARG A 37 -1.88 -2.02 -6.17
C ARG A 37 -2.93 -2.78 -6.97
N ASP A 38 -2.84 -2.74 -8.30
CA ASP A 38 -3.84 -3.31 -9.19
C ASP A 38 -3.89 -4.84 -9.09
N ALA A 39 -2.72 -5.50 -9.00
CA ALA A 39 -2.64 -6.94 -8.73
C ALA A 39 -3.26 -7.30 -7.37
N THR A 40 -2.98 -6.52 -6.33
CA THR A 40 -3.55 -6.74 -4.99
C THR A 40 -5.08 -6.60 -5.00
N ASN A 41 -5.60 -5.59 -5.70
CA ASN A 41 -7.04 -5.37 -5.86
C ASN A 41 -7.72 -6.50 -6.64
N LEU A 42 -7.06 -7.04 -7.66
CA LEU A 42 -7.56 -8.18 -8.42
C LEU A 42 -7.66 -9.43 -7.53
N LEU A 43 -6.62 -9.70 -6.73
CA LEU A 43 -6.53 -10.90 -5.89
C LEU A 43 -7.40 -10.85 -4.63
N SER A 44 -7.66 -9.66 -4.08
CA SER A 44 -8.37 -9.53 -2.78
C SER A 44 -9.89 -9.54 -2.91
N GLY A 45 -10.43 -9.51 -4.14
CA GLY A 45 -11.86 -9.45 -4.40
C GLY A 45 -12.47 -8.05 -4.22
N ARG A 46 -13.66 -7.85 -4.80
CA ARG A 46 -14.30 -6.52 -4.94
C ARG A 46 -14.53 -5.80 -3.61
N SER A 47 -14.98 -6.51 -2.58
CA SER A 47 -15.28 -5.90 -1.28
C SER A 47 -14.03 -5.36 -0.58
N ALA A 48 -12.92 -6.10 -0.66
CA ALA A 48 -11.64 -5.65 -0.10
C ALA A 48 -11.07 -4.49 -0.90
N THR A 49 -11.23 -4.48 -2.22
CA THR A 49 -10.80 -3.36 -3.07
C THR A 49 -11.58 -2.09 -2.77
N ALA A 50 -12.91 -2.18 -2.61
CA ALA A 50 -13.77 -1.01 -2.37
C ALA A 50 -13.50 -0.32 -1.02
N ARG A 51 -13.06 -1.06 0.00
CA ARG A 51 -12.79 -0.50 1.34
C ARG A 51 -11.40 0.12 1.48
N ARG A 52 -10.48 -0.14 0.55
CA ARG A 52 -9.07 0.28 0.67
C ARG A 52 -8.85 1.64 0.06
N THR A 53 -8.22 2.52 0.82
CA THR A 53 -7.65 3.77 0.32
C THR A 53 -6.16 3.60 0.14
N TRP A 54 -5.70 3.61 -1.11
CA TRP A 54 -4.29 3.43 -1.48
C TRP A 54 -3.51 4.74 -1.42
N HIS A 55 -2.25 4.64 -0.99
CA HIS A 55 -1.30 5.73 -0.92
C HIS A 55 0.00 5.33 -1.60
N ILE A 56 0.45 6.14 -2.55
CA ILE A 56 1.78 6.07 -3.16
C ILE A 56 2.45 7.40 -2.86
N VAL A 57 3.46 7.38 -2.00
CA VAL A 57 4.17 8.58 -1.53
C VAL A 57 5.65 8.45 -1.81
N ASP A 58 6.33 9.56 -2.00
CA ASP A 58 7.78 9.57 -2.21
C ASP A 58 8.51 8.93 -1.03
N CYS A 59 9.55 8.15 -1.33
CA CYS A 59 10.39 7.56 -0.31
C CYS A 59 11.36 8.64 0.24
N PRO A 60 11.35 8.92 1.55
CA PRO A 60 12.15 10.02 2.13
C PRO A 60 13.67 9.76 2.19
N GLY A 61 14.17 8.60 1.71
CA GLY A 61 15.61 8.30 1.68
C GLY A 61 15.95 6.94 1.07
N ASP A 62 17.25 6.64 0.95
CA ASP A 62 17.77 5.34 0.48
C ASP A 62 17.47 4.19 1.45
N ASP A 63 17.36 4.48 2.74
CA ASP A 63 16.95 3.56 3.80
C ASP A 63 15.43 3.50 3.90
N CYS A 64 14.81 2.75 3.00
CA CYS A 64 13.37 2.58 2.96
C CYS A 64 12.83 1.54 3.95
N GLY A 65 13.54 1.32 5.07
CA GLY A 65 13.11 0.41 6.15
C GLY A 65 13.00 -1.06 5.76
N VAL A 66 13.48 -1.44 4.57
CA VAL A 66 13.63 -2.84 4.18
C VAL A 66 14.85 -3.36 4.93
N GLN A 67 14.63 -4.02 6.08
CA GLN A 67 15.65 -4.92 6.60
C GLN A 67 15.95 -5.93 5.50
N ARG A 68 17.15 -5.84 4.92
CA ARG A 68 17.69 -6.80 3.95
C ARG A 68 17.85 -8.17 4.57
#